data_AF-A0A937NFF5-F1
#
_entry.id   AF-A0A937NFF5-F1
#
_cell.length_a   1.000
_cell.length_b   1.000
_cell.length_c   1.000
_cell.angle_alpha   90.00
_cell.angle_beta   90.00
_cell.angle_gamma   90.00
#
_symmetry.space_group_name_H-M   'P 1'
#
loop_
_entity.id
_entity.type
_entity.pdbx_description
1 polymer ?
#
loop_
_entity_poly.entity_id
_entity_poly.type
_entity_poly.pdbx_seq_one_letter_code
_entity_poly.pdbx_strand_id
1 'polypeptide(L)' 'MTTDLILGTAGHIDHGKTSLIHALTGVDCDRLPEEVERGITIELGFAQLMLGDYRLGIVDVP' A
#
# COMPACT_ATOMS: atom_id res chain seq x y z
N MET A 1 -21.10 -13.22 -3.40
CA MET A 1 -21.34 -11.88 -2.83
C MET A 1 -19.98 -11.35 -2.42
N THR A 2 -19.61 -10.13 -2.83
CA THR A 2 -18.29 -9.59 -2.51
C THR A 2 -18.30 -9.00 -1.10
N THR A 3 -17.27 -9.28 -0.31
CA THR A 3 -17.08 -8.70 1.03
C THR A 3 -16.01 -7.62 0.97
N ASP A 4 -16.36 -6.40 1.41
CA ASP A 4 -15.42 -5.28 1.47
C ASP A 4 -14.66 -5.28 2.81
N LEU A 5 -13.34 -5.16 2.75
CA LEU A 5 -12.47 -5.09 3.93
C LEU A 5 -11.40 -4.00 3.75
N ILE A 6 -10.97 -3.40 4.87
CA ILE A 6 -9.83 -2.48 4.90
C ILE A 6 -8.63 -3.19 5.53
N LEU A 7 -7.50 -3.16 4.84
CA LEU A 7 -6.22 -3.69 5.29
C LEU A 7 -5.24 -2.52 5.51
N GLY A 8 -5.02 -2.16 6.77
CA GLY A 8 -3.91 -1.27 7.14
C GLY A 8 -2.61 -2.06 7.21
N THR A 9 -1.57 -1.58 6.54
CA THR A 9 -0.22 -2.12 6.73
C THR A 9 0.46 -1.44 7.91
N ALA A 10 1.37 -2.14 8.58
CA ALA A 10 2.18 -1.59 9.65
C ALA A 10 3.51 -2.36 9.70
N GLY A 11 4.58 -1.68 10.10
CA GLY A 11 5.92 -2.26 10.16
C GLY A 11 7.00 -1.20 10.26
N HIS A 12 8.23 -1.62 10.59
CA HIS A 12 9.38 -0.71 10.70
C HIS A 12 9.63 0.03 9.37
N ILE A 13 10.29 1.19 9.45
CA ILE A 13 10.75 1.91 8.27
C ILE A 13 11.71 1.01 7.46
N ASP A 14 11.68 1.13 6.13
CA ASP A 14 12.52 0.37 5.19
C ASP A 14 12.35 -1.16 5.21
N HIS A 15 11.28 -1.68 5.82
CA HIS A 15 10.96 -3.12 5.79
C HIS A 15 10.08 -3.53 4.59
N GLY A 16 10.00 -2.69 3.55
CA GLY A 16 9.38 -3.04 2.27
C GLY A 16 7.85 -3.11 2.26
N LYS A 17 7.17 -2.35 3.15
CA LYS A 17 5.70 -2.25 3.18
C LYS A 17 5.15 -1.82 1.81
N THR A 18 5.64 -0.70 1.30
CA THR A 18 5.28 -0.14 0.00
C THR A 18 5.62 -1.08 -1.15
N SER A 19 6.82 -1.67 -1.14
CA SER A 19 7.23 -2.67 -2.14
C SER A 19 6.31 -3.89 -2.17
N LEU A 20 5.84 -4.36 -1.02
CA LEU A 20 4.87 -5.47 -0.95
C LEU A 20 3.52 -5.07 -1.54
N ILE A 21 3.02 -3.88 -1.22
CA ILE A 21 1.75 -3.37 -1.78
C ILE A 21 1.85 -3.26 -3.29
N HIS A 22 2.94 -2.69 -3.81
CA HIS A 22 3.19 -2.60 -5.25
C HIS A 22 3.26 -3.98 -5.90
N ALA A 23 3.96 -4.95 -5.29
CA ALA A 23 4.03 -6.32 -5.81
C ALA A 23 2.66 -7.02 -5.86
N LEU A 24 1.78 -6.74 -4.89
CA LEU A 24 0.45 -7.36 -4.81
C LEU A 24 -0.59 -6.67 -5.71
N THR A 25 -0.49 -5.35 -5.87
CA THR A 25 -1.57 -4.53 -6.49
C THR A 25 -1.17 -3.87 -7.80
N GLY A 26 0.13 -3.77 -8.09
CA GLY A 26 0.66 -2.94 -9.17
C GLY A 26 0.50 -1.43 -8.93
N VAL A 27 0.02 -1.01 -7.76
CA VAL A 27 -0.15 0.41 -7.41
C VAL A 27 1.12 0.90 -6.72
N ASP A 28 1.67 1.98 -7.25
CA ASP A 28 2.72 2.73 -6.57
C ASP A 28 2.08 3.71 -5.57
N CYS A 29 2.45 3.56 -4.30
CA CYS A 29 1.94 4.36 -3.20
C CYS A 29 2.79 5.62 -2.97
N ASP A 30 4.08 5.57 -3.30
CA ASP A 30 5.00 6.71 -3.16
C ASP A 30 4.84 7.61 -4.39
N ARG A 31 3.96 8.61 -4.29
CA ARG A 31 3.57 9.46 -5.43
C ARG A 31 4.27 10.80 -5.42
N LEU A 32 4.81 11.21 -4.29
CA LEU A 32 5.50 12.48 -4.16
C LEU A 32 6.94 12.35 -4.68
N PRO A 33 7.44 13.31 -5.46
CA PRO A 33 8.84 13.31 -5.88
C PRO A 33 9.83 13.19 -4.71
N GLU A 34 9.50 13.76 -3.55
CA GLU A 34 10.31 13.70 -2.33
C GLU A 34 10.37 12.28 -1.73
N GLU A 35 9.29 11.50 -1.82
CA GLU A 35 9.25 10.10 -1.37
C GLU A 35 10.18 9.25 -2.23
N VAL A 36 10.10 9.42 -3.56
CA VAL A 36 10.94 8.71 -4.53
C VAL A 36 12.42 9.11 -4.39
N GLU A 37 12.70 10.41 -4.24
CA GLU A 37 14.07 10.91 -4.11
C GLU A 37 14.75 10.42 -2.82
N ARG A 38 13.99 10.30 -1.73
CA ARG A 38 14.51 9.90 -0.42
C ARG A 38 14.37 8.42 -0.10
N GLY A 39 13.56 7.69 -0.86
CA GLY A 39 13.24 6.28 -0.61
C GLY A 39 12.47 6.06 0.69
N ILE A 40 11.62 7.02 1.10
CA ILE A 40 10.80 6.93 2.32
C ILE A 40 9.37 7.36 2.02
N THR A 41 8.39 6.72 2.66
CA THR A 41 6.98 7.11 2.61
C THR A 41 6.73 8.28 3.58
N ILE A 42 6.05 9.32 3.11
CA ILE A 42 5.83 10.57 3.85
C ILE A 42 4.33 10.79 4.11
N GLU A 43 3.48 10.33 3.19
CA GLU A 43 2.02 10.38 3.34
C GLU A 43 1.37 9.00 3.29
N LEU A 44 0.04 8.95 3.54
CA LEU A 44 -0.70 7.70 3.43
C LEU A 44 -0.87 7.30 1.98
N GLY A 45 -0.46 6.07 1.65
CA GLY A 45 -0.69 5.45 0.34
C GLY A 45 -2.00 4.66 0.32
N PHE A 46 -2.60 4.55 -0.87
CA PHE A 46 -3.85 3.80 -1.06
C PHE A 46 -3.77 2.91 -2.29
N ALA A 47 -4.14 1.65 -2.11
CA ALA A 47 -4.23 0.65 -3.17
C ALA A 47 -5.49 -0.23 -3.00
N GLN A 48 -5.79 -1.03 -4.02
CA GLN A 48 -6.92 -1.96 -3.98
C GLN A 48 -6.48 -3.33 -4.51
N LEU A 49 -6.99 -4.39 -3.89
CA LEU A 49 -6.75 -5.77 -4.31
C LEU A 49 -8.07 -6.55 -4.36
N MET A 50 -8.30 -7.25 -5.47
CA MET A 50 -9.34 -8.29 -5.55
C MET A 50 -8.72 -9.62 -5.16
N LEU A 51 -9.24 -10.25 -4.09
CA LEU A 51 -8.73 -11.52 -3.57
C LEU A 51 -9.91 -12.50 -3.40
N GLY A 52 -10.17 -13.32 -4.42
CA GLY A 52 -11.36 -14.17 -4.45
C GLY A 52 -12.65 -13.36 -4.34
N ASP A 53 -13.48 -13.65 -3.35
CA ASP A 53 -14.72 -12.91 -3.04
C ASP A 53 -14.49 -11.66 -2.18
N TYR A 54 -13.24 -11.30 -1.87
CA TYR A 54 -12.91 -10.11 -1.10
C TYR A 54 -12.45 -8.95 -1.98
N ARG A 55 -12.92 -7.76 -1.64
CA ARG A 55 -12.38 -6.50 -2.13
C ARG A 55 -11.64 -5.82 -0.98
N LEU A 56 -10.32 -5.73 -1.10
CA LEU A 56 -9.48 -5.11 -0.08
C LEU A 56 -9.15 -3.67 -0.48
N GLY A 57 -9.50 -2.71 0.36
CA GLY A 57 -8.88 -1.39 0.36
C GLY A 57 -7.63 -1.42 1.23
N ILE A 58 -6.47 -1.12 0.67
CA ILE A 58 -5.18 -1.19 1.37
C ILE A 58 -4.72 0.23 1.71
N VAL A 59 -4.29 0.43 2.95
CA VAL A 59 -3.69 1.67 3.44
C VAL A 59 -2.21 1.43 3.75
N ASP A 60 -1.35 2.12 3.02
CA ASP A 60 0.09 2.20 3.28
C ASP A 60 0.35 3.30 4.31
N VAL A 61 1.14 2.99 5.32
CA VAL A 61 1.50 3.94 6.39
C VAL A 61 3.02 4.13 6.41
N PRO A 62 3.52 5.35 6.70
CA PRO A 62 4.94 5.60 6.90
C PRO A 62 5.60 4.63 7.89
#